data_AF-A0A068JEU7-F1
#
_entry.id   AF-A0A068JEU7-F1
#
_cell.length_a   1.000
_cell.length_b   1.000
_cell.length_c   1.000
_cell.angle_alpha   90.00
_cell.angle_beta   90.00
_cell.angle_gamma   90.00
#
_symmetry.space_group_name_H-M   'P 1'
#
loop_
_entity.id
_entity.type
_entity.pdbx_description
1 polymer ?
#
loop_
_entity_poly.entity_id
_entity_poly.type
_entity_poly.pdbx_seq_one_letter_code
_entity_poly.pdbx_strand_id
1 'polypeptide(L)'
;PPCSPNTFFLAGAGVRGLQIHHAFVKFTAICIYLQYDALSFLSVKWKTKSAHQLTESDQFFSDIVTGPFEKFMQVTMIKPLTGQQYSEKVAENCVAIWRSLGIYTDSEAEAIDKFLSVFKDLTFPPGSSILFTVSPN
;
A
#
# COMPACT_ATOMS: atom_id res chain seq x y z
N PRO A 1 1.61 11.88 -9.58
CA PRO A 1 0.34 11.10 -9.59
C PRO A 1 -0.73 11.87 -10.39
N PRO A 2 -1.75 11.21 -10.97
CA PRO A 2 -2.70 11.89 -11.87
C PRO A 2 -3.45 13.08 -11.23
N CYS A 3 -3.48 13.19 -9.91
CA CYS A 3 -4.25 14.20 -9.18
C CYS A 3 -3.49 14.90 -8.03
N SER A 4 -2.15 14.91 -8.02
CA SER A 4 -1.39 15.66 -7.01
C SER A 4 -0.33 16.53 -7.70
N PRO A 5 -0.21 17.83 -7.33
CA PRO A 5 0.86 18.70 -7.81
C PRO A 5 2.20 18.39 -7.12
N ASN A 6 2.21 17.54 -6.09
CA ASN A 6 3.39 17.25 -5.31
C ASN A 6 4.38 16.38 -6.08
N THR A 7 5.65 16.55 -5.77
CA THR A 7 6.73 15.72 -6.31
C THR A 7 7.00 14.56 -5.37
N PHE A 8 7.21 13.37 -5.94
CA PHE A 8 7.44 12.14 -5.20
C PHE A 8 8.77 11.51 -5.61
N PHE A 9 9.39 10.75 -4.71
CA PHE A 9 10.53 9.89 -5.01
C PHE A 9 10.17 8.42 -4.75
N LEU A 10 10.80 7.50 -5.49
CA LEU A 10 10.64 6.06 -5.26
C LEU A 10 11.34 5.69 -3.96
N ALA A 11 10.58 5.39 -2.91
CA ALA A 11 11.12 4.99 -1.61
C ALA A 11 11.44 3.50 -1.56
N GLY A 12 10.70 2.68 -2.31
CA GLY A 12 10.98 1.25 -2.42
C GLY A 12 10.09 0.56 -3.44
N ALA A 13 10.55 -0.60 -3.91
CA ALA A 13 9.76 -1.48 -4.78
C ALA A 13 9.98 -2.95 -4.38
N GLY A 14 8.95 -3.77 -4.55
CA GLY A 14 8.99 -5.18 -4.17
C GLY A 14 7.99 -6.03 -4.95
N VAL A 15 8.08 -7.35 -4.80
CA VAL A 15 7.15 -8.30 -5.41
C VAL A 15 6.21 -8.87 -4.36
N ARG A 16 4.93 -9.01 -4.71
CA ARG A 16 3.94 -9.69 -3.90
C ARG A 16 3.43 -10.92 -4.64
N GLY A 17 3.36 -12.02 -3.91
CA GLY A 17 3.02 -13.34 -4.45
C GLY A 17 2.34 -14.24 -3.44
N LEU A 18 2.02 -15.46 -3.83
CA LEU A 18 1.50 -16.51 -2.96
C LEU A 18 2.42 -17.73 -3.08
N GLN A 19 2.57 -18.45 -1.97
CA GLN A 19 3.14 -19.79 -2.01
C GLN A 19 2.08 -20.75 -2.57
N ILE A 20 2.34 -21.35 -3.73
CA ILE A 20 1.45 -22.31 -4.38
C ILE A 20 2.27 -23.59 -4.58
N HIS A 21 1.89 -24.65 -3.86
CA HIS A 21 2.70 -25.86 -3.71
C HIS A 21 4.13 -25.53 -3.21
N HIS A 22 5.16 -25.91 -3.97
CA HIS A 22 6.57 -25.72 -3.61
C HIS A 22 7.18 -24.46 -4.21
N ALA A 23 6.39 -23.57 -4.85
CA ALA A 23 6.88 -22.40 -5.54
C ALA A 23 6.23 -21.09 -5.06
N PHE A 24 7.03 -20.03 -4.96
CA PHE A 24 6.53 -18.68 -4.74
C PHE A 24 6.12 -18.06 -6.07
N VAL A 25 4.81 -17.94 -6.29
CA VAL A 25 4.25 -17.39 -7.52
C VAL A 25 4.00 -15.90 -7.36
N LYS A 26 4.70 -15.09 -8.15
CA LYS A 26 4.57 -13.62 -8.16
C LYS A 26 3.30 -13.21 -8.91
N PHE A 27 2.51 -12.33 -8.30
CA PHE A 27 1.27 -11.81 -8.88
C PHE A 27 1.39 -10.33 -9.23
N THR A 28 2.05 -9.54 -8.37
CA THR A 28 2.19 -8.09 -8.57
C THR A 28 3.59 -7.61 -8.22
N ALA A 29 4.00 -6.52 -8.86
CA ALA A 29 5.11 -5.67 -8.42
C ALA A 29 4.50 -4.40 -7.81
N ILE A 30 5.00 -3.97 -6.66
CA ILE A 30 4.48 -2.83 -5.91
C ILE A 30 5.60 -1.81 -5.77
N CYS A 31 5.34 -0.58 -6.20
CA CYS A 31 6.22 0.56 -5.98
C CYS A 31 5.57 1.50 -4.97
N ILE A 32 6.34 1.94 -3.97
CA ILE A 32 5.93 2.91 -2.97
C ILE A 32 6.72 4.18 -3.20
N TYR A 33 6.00 5.27 -3.42
CA TYR A 33 6.52 6.61 -3.60
C TYR A 33 6.09 7.48 -2.43
N LEU A 34 7.00 8.30 -1.93
CA LEU A 34 6.73 9.25 -0.85
C LEU A 34 6.91 10.66 -1.39
N GLN A 35 6.08 11.60 -0.93
CA GLN A 35 6.31 13.02 -1.17
C GLN A 35 7.67 13.43 -0.61
N TYR A 36 8.37 14.34 -1.27
CA TYR A 36 9.73 14.76 -0.87
C TYR A 36 9.84 15.23 0.59
N ASP A 37 8.80 15.87 1.13
CA ASP A 37 8.75 16.33 2.53
C ASP A 37 8.85 15.20 3.56
N ALA A 38 8.59 13.96 3.16
CA ALA A 38 8.81 12.77 3.98
C ALA A 38 10.25 12.67 4.47
N LEU A 39 11.24 13.11 3.68
CA LEU A 39 12.65 13.08 4.08
C LEU A 39 12.90 13.97 5.30
N SER A 40 12.38 15.19 5.28
CA SER A 40 12.50 16.14 6.39
C SER A 40 11.89 15.56 7.66
N PHE A 41 10.66 15.02 7.57
CA PHE A 41 9.97 14.41 8.70
C PHE A 41 10.70 13.19 9.26
N LEU A 42 11.03 12.22 8.41
CA LEU A 42 11.64 10.95 8.83
C LEU A 42 13.07 11.15 9.37
N SER A 43 13.81 12.12 8.84
CA SER A 43 15.21 12.36 9.23
C SER A 43 15.38 12.75 10.70
N VAL A 44 14.37 13.36 11.33
CA VAL A 44 14.40 13.78 12.74
C VAL A 44 14.72 12.61 13.66
N LYS A 45 14.22 11.42 13.34
CA LYS A 45 14.32 10.22 14.18
C LYS A 45 15.19 9.12 13.56
N TRP A 46 15.20 9.02 12.23
CA TRP A 46 15.70 7.83 11.53
C TRP A 46 17.06 8.02 10.84
N LYS A 47 17.57 9.26 10.73
CA LYS A 47 18.78 9.59 9.96
C LYS A 47 20.04 8.81 10.36
N THR A 48 20.19 8.46 11.63
CA THR A 48 21.40 7.78 12.15
C THR A 48 21.28 6.26 12.17
N LYS A 49 20.15 5.69 11.75
CA LYS A 49 19.91 4.25 11.76
C LYS A 49 20.45 3.61 10.49
N SER A 50 21.00 2.41 10.64
CA SER A 50 21.37 1.56 9.50
C SER A 50 20.13 0.97 8.81
N ALA A 51 20.26 0.55 7.56
CA ALA A 51 19.18 -0.12 6.82
C ALA A 51 18.61 -1.35 7.56
N HIS A 52 19.46 -2.14 8.21
CA HIS A 52 19.01 -3.29 9.01
C HIS A 52 18.12 -2.86 10.17
N GLN A 53 18.57 -1.87 10.95
CA GLN A 53 17.80 -1.33 12.08
C GLN A 53 16.47 -0.72 11.64
N LEU A 54 16.42 -0.10 10.45
CA LEU A 54 15.18 0.42 9.88
C LEU A 54 14.24 -0.71 9.45
N THR A 55 14.79 -1.78 8.86
CA THR A 55 14.02 -2.95 8.38
C THR A 55 13.36 -3.72 9.52
N GLU A 56 14.00 -3.76 10.70
CA GLU A 56 13.46 -4.44 11.89
C GLU A 56 12.56 -3.53 12.74
N SER A 57 12.31 -2.29 12.34
CA SER A 57 11.57 -1.33 13.15
C SER A 57 10.14 -1.12 12.64
N ASP A 58 9.16 -1.72 13.33
CA ASP A 58 7.73 -1.48 13.08
C ASP A 58 7.39 0.02 13.18
N GLN A 59 8.04 0.73 14.12
CA GLN A 59 7.82 2.16 14.30
C GLN A 59 8.33 2.99 13.11
N PHE A 60 9.41 2.57 12.43
CA PHE A 60 9.87 3.24 11.21
C PHE A 60 8.80 3.17 10.12
N PHE A 61 8.24 1.98 9.89
CA PHE A 61 7.17 1.81 8.92
C PHE A 61 5.88 2.50 9.35
N SER A 62 5.55 2.51 10.66
CA SER A 62 4.41 3.28 11.19
C SER A 62 4.56 4.77 10.93
N ASP A 63 5.76 5.35 11.16
CA ASP A 63 6.05 6.76 10.85
C ASP A 63 5.96 7.05 9.34
N ILE A 64 6.28 6.08 8.47
CA ILE A 64 6.04 6.20 7.02
C ILE A 64 4.54 6.17 6.69
N VAL A 65 3.79 5.23 7.26
CA VAL A 65 2.35 5.05 6.97
C VAL A 65 1.54 6.27 7.44
N THR A 66 1.82 6.74 8.66
CA THR A 66 1.03 7.78 9.34
C THR A 66 1.63 9.19 9.21
N GLY A 67 2.83 9.31 8.66
CA GLY A 67 3.52 10.60 8.55
C GLY A 67 2.71 11.65 7.76
N PRO A 68 2.91 12.94 8.05
CA PRO A 68 2.09 14.05 7.52
C PRO A 68 2.53 14.45 6.10
N PHE A 69 2.56 13.49 5.19
CA PHE A 69 2.94 13.66 3.80
C PHE A 69 2.16 12.68 2.93
N GLU A 70 2.00 13.00 1.64
CA GLU A 70 1.33 12.11 0.71
C GLU A 70 2.19 10.87 0.41
N LYS A 71 1.50 9.75 0.20
CA LYS A 71 2.09 8.51 -0.32
C LYS A 71 1.39 8.13 -1.60
N PHE A 72 2.14 7.58 -2.54
CA PHE A 72 1.60 7.07 -3.78
C PHE A 72 2.06 5.64 -3.99
N MET A 73 1.14 4.72 -4.22
CA MET A 73 1.43 3.32 -4.45
C MET A 73 0.99 2.93 -5.85
N GLN A 74 1.90 2.29 -6.58
CA GLN A 74 1.62 1.72 -7.88
C GLN A 74 1.73 0.20 -7.78
N VAL A 75 0.61 -0.49 -7.97
CA VAL A 75 0.54 -1.95 -7.99
C VAL A 75 0.39 -2.40 -9.44
N THR A 76 1.43 -3.00 -9.99
CA THR A 76 1.47 -3.47 -11.38
C THR A 76 1.32 -4.98 -11.45
N MET A 77 0.41 -5.45 -12.29
CA MET A 77 0.10 -6.87 -12.44
C MET A 77 1.20 -7.59 -13.22
N ILE A 78 1.77 -8.65 -12.63
CA ILE A 78 2.65 -9.61 -13.32
C ILE A 78 1.79 -10.74 -13.92
N LYS A 79 0.77 -11.19 -13.17
CA LYS A 79 -0.25 -12.13 -13.62
C LYS A 79 -1.62 -11.44 -13.64
N PRO A 80 -2.55 -11.88 -14.50
CA PRO A 80 -3.87 -11.30 -14.56
C PRO A 80 -4.62 -11.49 -13.24
N LEU A 81 -5.37 -10.47 -12.84
CA LEU A 81 -6.30 -10.50 -11.70
C LEU A 81 -7.60 -9.81 -12.09
N THR A 82 -8.73 -10.29 -11.58
CA THR A 82 -9.95 -9.48 -11.56
C THR A 82 -9.86 -8.44 -10.45
N GLY A 83 -10.62 -7.35 -10.56
CA GLY A 83 -10.68 -6.35 -9.51
C GLY A 83 -11.23 -6.93 -8.22
N GLN A 84 -12.21 -7.83 -8.29
CA GLN A 84 -12.71 -8.57 -7.15
C GLN A 84 -11.61 -9.41 -6.46
N GLN A 85 -10.84 -10.20 -7.20
CA GLN A 85 -9.73 -10.99 -6.63
C GLN A 85 -8.69 -10.13 -5.91
N TYR A 86 -8.40 -8.94 -6.46
CA TYR A 86 -7.49 -8.00 -5.83
C TYR A 86 -8.10 -7.35 -4.58
N SER A 87 -9.30 -6.77 -4.71
CA SER A 87 -9.92 -5.93 -3.69
C SER A 87 -10.37 -6.73 -2.48
N GLU A 88 -10.89 -7.94 -2.66
CA GLU A 88 -11.28 -8.81 -1.54
C GLU A 88 -10.07 -9.14 -0.66
N LYS A 89 -8.92 -9.47 -1.26
CA LYS A 89 -7.71 -9.79 -0.48
C LYS A 89 -7.16 -8.58 0.28
N VAL A 90 -7.27 -7.39 -0.29
CA VAL A 90 -6.89 -6.14 0.39
C VAL A 90 -7.86 -5.84 1.54
N ALA A 91 -9.17 -5.92 1.27
CA ALA A 91 -10.21 -5.67 2.25
C ALA A 91 -10.14 -6.65 3.44
N GLU A 92 -9.92 -7.94 3.19
CA GLU A 92 -9.75 -8.96 4.23
C GLU A 92 -8.66 -8.57 5.23
N ASN A 93 -7.49 -8.12 4.74
CA ASN A 93 -6.39 -7.70 5.60
C ASN A 93 -6.72 -6.43 6.37
N CYS A 94 -7.32 -5.42 5.73
CA CYS A 94 -7.72 -4.17 6.38
C CYS A 94 -8.71 -4.43 7.52
N VAL A 95 -9.76 -5.20 7.27
CA VAL A 95 -10.80 -5.54 8.26
C VAL A 95 -10.20 -6.34 9.41
N ALA A 96 -9.31 -7.30 9.13
CA ALA A 96 -8.65 -8.07 10.18
C ALA A 96 -7.82 -7.18 11.11
N ILE A 97 -7.04 -6.24 10.56
CA ILE A 97 -6.25 -5.29 11.34
C ILE A 97 -7.17 -4.38 12.17
N TRP A 98 -8.18 -3.76 11.57
CA TRP A 98 -9.07 -2.86 12.29
C TRP A 98 -9.86 -3.54 13.39
N ARG A 99 -10.31 -4.79 13.17
CA ARG A 99 -10.94 -5.60 14.22
C ARG A 99 -9.97 -5.91 15.35
N SER A 100 -8.72 -6.26 15.04
CA SER A 100 -7.70 -6.54 16.06
C SER A 100 -7.36 -5.31 16.90
N LEU A 101 -7.44 -4.11 16.31
CA LEU A 101 -7.22 -2.84 16.98
C LEU A 101 -8.49 -2.29 17.69
N GLY A 102 -9.64 -2.94 17.51
CA GLY A 102 -10.92 -2.48 18.07
C GLY A 102 -11.48 -1.21 17.43
N ILE A 103 -11.07 -0.89 16.20
CA ILE A 103 -11.46 0.34 15.49
C ILE A 103 -12.33 0.09 14.25
N TYR A 104 -12.85 -1.13 14.08
CA TYR A 104 -13.74 -1.45 12.97
C TYR A 104 -15.18 -1.04 13.30
N THR A 105 -15.59 0.14 12.84
CA THR A 105 -16.95 0.68 13.02
C THR A 105 -17.76 0.60 11.71
N ASP A 106 -19.00 1.09 11.75
CA ASP A 106 -19.85 1.18 10.55
C ASP A 106 -19.22 2.08 9.47
N SER A 107 -18.46 3.11 9.86
CA SER A 107 -17.75 3.98 8.91
C SER A 107 -16.67 3.22 8.13
N GLU A 108 -15.89 2.37 8.81
CA GLU A 108 -14.90 1.52 8.14
C GLU A 108 -15.58 0.45 7.27
N ALA A 109 -16.73 -0.08 7.69
CA ALA A 109 -17.50 -1.04 6.89
C ALA A 109 -18.00 -0.41 5.58
N GLU A 110 -18.60 0.79 5.65
CA GLU A 110 -19.04 1.54 4.46
C GLU A 110 -17.86 1.89 3.54
N ALA A 111 -16.70 2.23 4.11
CA ALA A 111 -15.49 2.49 3.34
C ALA A 111 -15.00 1.23 2.59
N ILE A 112 -15.09 0.04 3.21
CA ILE A 112 -14.78 -1.24 2.57
C ILE A 112 -15.76 -1.55 1.45
N ASP A 113 -17.06 -1.37 1.66
CA ASP A 113 -18.06 -1.61 0.62
C ASP A 113 -17.83 -0.69 -0.59
N LYS A 114 -17.53 0.58 -0.33
CA LYS A 114 -17.16 1.54 -1.38
C LYS A 114 -15.89 1.08 -2.09
N PHE A 115 -14.84 0.69 -1.35
CA PHE A 115 -13.61 0.18 -1.94
C PHE A 115 -13.88 -1.03 -2.85
N LEU A 116 -14.62 -2.04 -2.37
CA LEU A 116 -14.97 -3.22 -3.16
C LEU A 116 -15.76 -2.86 -4.43
N SER A 117 -16.69 -1.90 -4.32
CA SER A 117 -17.52 -1.46 -5.45
C SER A 117 -16.70 -0.85 -6.60
N VAL A 118 -15.64 -0.09 -6.29
CA VAL A 118 -14.74 0.52 -7.28
C VAL A 118 -14.05 -0.53 -8.15
N PHE A 119 -13.76 -1.69 -7.57
CA PHE A 119 -13.04 -2.77 -8.25
C PHE A 119 -13.95 -3.82 -8.89
N LYS A 120 -15.26 -3.80 -8.63
CA LYS A 120 -16.21 -4.87 -8.97
C LYS A 120 -16.14 -5.30 -10.44
N ASP A 121 -16.17 -4.34 -11.36
CA ASP A 121 -16.23 -4.60 -12.81
C ASP A 121 -14.86 -4.43 -13.50
N LEU A 122 -13.79 -4.28 -12.72
CA LEU A 122 -12.44 -4.09 -13.27
C LEU A 122 -11.76 -5.44 -13.55
N THR A 123 -10.92 -5.45 -14.58
CA THR A 123 -9.97 -6.54 -14.84
C THR A 123 -8.59 -5.97 -15.09
N PHE A 124 -7.59 -6.70 -14.63
CA PHE A 124 -6.21 -6.24 -14.65
C PHE A 124 -5.33 -7.23 -15.40
N PRO A 125 -5.11 -7.05 -16.72
CA PRO A 125 -4.16 -7.85 -17.46
C PRO A 125 -2.71 -7.57 -16.99
N PRO A 126 -1.74 -8.44 -17.32
CA PRO A 126 -0.33 -8.17 -17.06
C PRO A 126 0.10 -6.80 -17.60
N GLY A 127 0.89 -6.07 -16.81
CA GLY A 127 1.36 -4.71 -17.12
C GLY A 127 0.38 -3.60 -16.73
N SER A 128 -0.91 -3.90 -16.53
CA SER A 128 -1.86 -2.92 -15.99
C SER A 128 -1.50 -2.54 -14.54
N SER A 129 -1.93 -1.36 -14.10
CA SER A 129 -1.60 -0.85 -12.76
C SER A 129 -2.81 -0.28 -12.03
N ILE A 130 -2.84 -0.51 -10.72
CA ILE A 130 -3.72 0.16 -9.77
C ILE A 130 -2.90 1.24 -9.08
N LEU A 131 -3.45 2.45 -9.02
CA LEU A 131 -2.78 3.62 -8.50
C LEU A 131 -3.52 4.12 -7.25
N PHE A 132 -2.85 4.11 -6.10
CA PHE A 132 -3.39 4.66 -4.86
C PHE A 132 -2.65 5.93 -4.47
N THR A 133 -3.39 6.96 -4.11
CA THR A 133 -2.84 8.12 -3.40
C THR A 133 -3.40 8.09 -1.97
N VAL A 134 -2.52 8.13 -0.97
CA VAL A 134 -2.88 8.29 0.43
C VAL A 134 -2.54 9.71 0.84
N SER A 135 -3.59 10.53 0.99
CA SER A 135 -3.52 11.88 1.54
C SER A 135 -3.30 11.80 3.06
N PRO A 136 -2.55 12.74 3.67
CA PRO A 136 -2.44 12.85 5.13
C PRO A 136 -3.71 13.44 5.79
N ASN A 137 -4.60 14.03 4.98
CA ASN A 137 -5.92 14.54 5.38
C ASN A 137 -7.01 13.53 5.04
#